data_AF-A0A2K4ZPI7-F1
#
_entry.id   AF-A0A2K4ZPI7-F1
#
_cell.length_a   1.000
_cell.length_b   1.000
_cell.length_c   1.000
_cell.angle_alpha   90.00
_cell.angle_beta   90.00
_cell.angle_gamma   90.00
#
_symmetry.space_group_name_H-M   'P 1'
#
loop_
_entity.id
_entity.type
_entity.pdbx_description
1 polymer ?
#
loop_
_entity_poly.entity_id
_entity_poly.type
_entity_poly.pdbx_seq_one_letter_code
_entity_poly.pdbx_strand_id
1 'polypeptide(L)'
;MEFKNLQYGQSNEILRFIINSGKIDINDVQNCMKEMKRKELLEKHPYKIWQGRDGKWYTYIPDEKKGRIQRERYSRAEIESLIIDYWKTQMENPTIREVFSEWNDRRLELKKISNATHLRNCQIFNRHYGEFGDRKIKAVTEEDFCEFLEEQIADKDLTAKAFSNLKTVTRGLLKRAKKRKLISFNVEELFQELDTSETDFRKVIKEDYQEVFSEEEMPVMVNYLKENLDAKNIGILLMFATGIRVGELVALKHDVFDGNTFKIRRTETRYMGEDGKYAYAVKEFPKSEAGVRTVVIPDDYAWLCSRIKMLNPFGEYVFVDKAGKRMTTNCIRRRLEKNCLKIGIYKKSPHKIRKTYGTILLDHNVDNRFIMEQMGHTDIMCTENHYHRNRRSIDAKTQIISNIPEFQAK
;
A
#
# COMPACT_ATOMS: atom_id res chain seq x y z
N MET A 1 -0.62 37.37 -20.18
CA MET A 1 -1.41 36.51 -19.25
C MET A 1 -2.50 37.30 -18.53
N GLU A 2 -2.25 38.54 -18.10
CA GLU A 2 -3.21 39.36 -17.34
C GLU A 2 -4.49 39.76 -18.11
N PHE A 3 -4.42 40.09 -19.40
CA PHE A 3 -5.61 40.47 -20.19
C PHE A 3 -6.64 39.35 -20.38
N LYS A 4 -6.19 38.08 -20.53
CA LYS A 4 -7.09 36.93 -20.60
C LYS A 4 -7.75 36.65 -19.23
N ASN A 5 -7.05 36.89 -18.13
CA ASN A 5 -7.58 36.72 -16.77
C ASN A 5 -8.63 37.78 -16.41
N LEU A 6 -8.44 39.04 -16.84
CA LEU A 6 -9.42 40.11 -16.66
C LEU A 6 -10.72 39.86 -17.44
N GLN A 7 -10.61 39.36 -18.67
CA GLN A 7 -11.76 39.03 -19.52
C GLN A 7 -12.54 37.81 -18.98
N TYR A 8 -11.85 36.83 -18.39
CA TYR A 8 -12.47 35.69 -17.70
C TYR A 8 -13.15 36.09 -16.38
N GLY A 9 -12.56 37.06 -15.66
CA GLY A 9 -13.13 37.61 -14.42
C GLY A 9 -14.45 38.34 -14.65
N GLN A 10 -14.48 39.26 -15.62
CA GLN A 10 -15.72 39.99 -15.99
C GLN A 10 -16.81 39.04 -16.52
N SER A 11 -16.45 38.03 -17.30
CA SER A 11 -17.42 37.06 -17.83
C SER A 11 -18.09 36.24 -16.72
N ASN A 12 -17.34 35.89 -15.66
CA ASN A 12 -17.87 35.14 -14.51
C ASN A 12 -18.80 35.98 -13.63
N GLU A 13 -18.53 37.27 -13.46
CA GLU A 13 -19.42 38.16 -12.71
C GLU A 13 -20.75 38.39 -13.43
N ILE A 14 -20.73 38.55 -14.75
CA ILE A 14 -21.93 38.67 -15.59
C ILE A 14 -22.76 37.38 -15.51
N LEU A 15 -22.13 36.22 -15.63
CA LEU A 15 -22.79 34.91 -15.49
C LEU A 15 -23.45 34.74 -14.12
N ARG A 16 -22.76 35.11 -13.04
CA ARG A 16 -23.32 35.09 -11.67
C ARG A 16 -24.50 36.04 -11.51
N PHE A 17 -24.43 37.24 -12.07
CA PHE A 17 -25.52 38.20 -12.05
C PHE A 17 -26.76 37.67 -12.79
N ILE A 18 -26.59 37.08 -13.97
CA ILE A 18 -27.69 36.51 -14.76
C ILE A 18 -28.35 35.34 -14.03
N ILE A 19 -27.57 34.43 -13.43
CA ILE A 19 -28.07 33.31 -12.63
C ILE A 19 -28.85 33.82 -11.41
N ASN A 20 -28.30 34.80 -10.66
CA ASN A 20 -28.94 35.34 -9.47
C ASN A 20 -30.18 36.20 -9.78
N SER A 21 -30.29 36.74 -10.99
CA SER A 21 -31.46 37.50 -11.44
C SER A 21 -32.68 36.64 -11.76
N GLY A 22 -32.56 35.30 -11.68
CA GLY A 22 -33.65 34.36 -11.99
C GLY A 22 -34.02 34.28 -13.46
N LYS A 23 -33.27 34.95 -14.35
CA LYS A 23 -33.51 34.98 -15.81
C LYS A 23 -33.09 33.70 -16.53
N ILE A 24 -32.29 32.84 -15.88
CA ILE A 24 -31.82 31.56 -16.43
C ILE A 24 -31.90 30.50 -15.33
N ASP A 25 -32.65 29.42 -15.57
CA ASP A 25 -32.63 28.23 -14.72
C ASP A 25 -31.43 27.34 -15.08
N ILE A 26 -30.60 27.03 -14.07
CA ILE A 26 -29.43 26.16 -14.19
C ILE A 26 -29.84 24.77 -14.69
N ASN A 27 -30.99 24.26 -14.27
CA ASN A 27 -31.50 22.96 -14.71
C ASN A 27 -31.84 22.97 -16.20
N ASP A 28 -32.43 24.05 -16.70
CA ASP A 28 -32.76 24.20 -18.12
C ASP A 28 -31.50 24.33 -18.98
N VAL A 29 -30.49 25.07 -18.51
CA VAL A 29 -29.18 25.13 -19.19
C VAL A 29 -28.52 23.75 -19.21
N GLN A 30 -28.54 23.02 -18.10
CA GLN A 30 -27.98 21.66 -18.04
C GLN A 30 -28.73 20.68 -18.95
N ASN A 31 -30.06 20.80 -19.05
CA ASN A 31 -30.88 19.98 -19.93
C ASN A 31 -30.61 20.32 -21.40
N CYS A 32 -30.55 21.60 -21.76
CA CYS A 32 -30.14 22.06 -23.09
C CYS A 32 -28.73 21.55 -23.47
N MET A 33 -27.76 21.63 -22.55
CA MET A 33 -26.41 21.09 -22.79
C MET A 33 -26.40 19.57 -22.99
N LYS A 34 -27.24 18.83 -22.25
CA LYS A 34 -27.40 17.38 -22.41
C LYS A 34 -28.04 17.05 -23.76
N GLU A 35 -29.05 17.80 -24.19
CA GLU A 35 -29.71 17.63 -25.49
C GLU A 35 -28.80 17.97 -26.66
N MET A 36 -28.02 19.06 -26.56
CA MET A 36 -27.02 19.44 -27.57
C MET A 36 -25.96 18.34 -27.74
N LYS A 37 -25.38 17.83 -26.65
CA LYS A 37 -24.43 16.71 -26.71
C LYS A 37 -25.08 15.44 -27.25
N ARG A 38 -26.35 15.18 -26.91
CA ARG A 38 -27.11 14.04 -27.44
C ARG A 38 -27.26 14.13 -28.96
N LYS A 39 -27.62 15.31 -29.50
CA LYS A 39 -27.71 15.54 -30.95
C LYS A 39 -26.36 15.38 -31.63
N GLU A 40 -25.31 16.00 -31.08
CA GLU A 40 -23.94 15.92 -31.63
C GLU A 40 -23.45 14.45 -31.73
N LEU A 41 -23.73 13.63 -30.71
CA LEU A 41 -23.34 12.20 -30.70
C LEU A 41 -24.16 11.36 -31.70
N LEU A 42 -25.43 11.71 -31.91
CA LEU A 42 -26.27 11.05 -32.91
C LEU A 42 -25.87 11.45 -34.34
N GLU A 43 -25.47 12.70 -34.57
CA GLU A 43 -24.98 13.19 -35.87
C GLU A 43 -23.67 12.52 -36.28
N LYS A 44 -22.79 12.19 -35.33
CA LYS A 44 -21.56 11.42 -35.59
C LYS A 44 -21.83 9.98 -36.03
N HIS A 45 -23.06 9.48 -35.90
CA HIS A 45 -23.40 8.12 -36.27
C HIS A 45 -23.61 7.99 -37.79
N PRO A 46 -22.77 7.20 -38.50
CA PRO A 46 -22.78 7.16 -39.97
C PRO A 46 -23.91 6.32 -40.57
N TYR A 47 -24.72 5.66 -39.74
CA TYR A 47 -25.74 4.71 -40.19
C TYR A 47 -27.15 5.20 -39.87
N LYS A 48 -28.07 4.90 -40.78
CA LYS A 48 -29.49 5.23 -40.63
C LYS A 48 -30.10 4.43 -39.48
N ILE A 49 -31.00 5.08 -38.74
CA ILE A 49 -31.93 4.44 -37.82
C ILE A 49 -33.26 4.17 -38.56
N TRP A 50 -33.80 2.96 -38.49
CA TRP A 50 -35.09 2.61 -39.13
C TRP A 50 -35.95 1.70 -38.24
N GLN A 51 -37.26 1.69 -38.48
CA GLN A 51 -38.20 0.79 -37.81
C GLN A 51 -38.55 -0.38 -38.72
N GLY A 52 -38.51 -1.60 -38.19
CA GLY A 52 -38.90 -2.83 -38.88
C GLY A 52 -40.41 -3.05 -38.87
N ARG A 53 -40.87 -4.03 -39.67
CA ARG A 53 -42.29 -4.44 -39.72
C ARG A 53 -42.77 -5.09 -38.41
N ASP A 54 -41.85 -5.48 -37.54
CA ASP A 54 -42.08 -6.05 -36.21
C ASP A 54 -42.19 -4.98 -35.11
N GLY A 55 -42.18 -3.69 -35.48
CA GLY A 55 -42.28 -2.57 -34.56
C GLY A 55 -40.97 -2.21 -33.84
N LYS A 56 -39.92 -3.02 -33.98
CA LYS A 56 -38.59 -2.75 -33.39
C LYS A 56 -37.82 -1.71 -34.19
N TRP A 57 -36.91 -1.04 -33.50
CA TRP A 57 -35.98 -0.07 -34.07
C TRP A 57 -34.63 -0.70 -34.32
N TYR A 58 -33.98 -0.32 -35.42
CA TYR A 58 -32.72 -0.88 -35.91
C TYR A 58 -31.71 0.20 -36.28
N THR A 59 -30.43 -0.12 -36.08
CA THR A 59 -29.29 0.62 -36.63
C THR A 59 -28.10 -0.32 -36.84
N TYR A 60 -27.10 0.13 -37.59
CA TYR A 60 -25.78 -0.50 -37.63
C TYR A 60 -24.82 0.24 -36.69
N ILE A 61 -23.97 -0.47 -35.96
CA ILE A 61 -22.85 0.11 -35.20
C ILE A 61 -21.53 -0.26 -35.88
N PRO A 62 -20.57 0.68 -36.02
CA PRO A 62 -19.24 0.35 -36.53
C PRO A 62 -18.53 -0.69 -35.66
N ASP A 63 -17.96 -1.72 -36.28
CA ASP A 63 -17.26 -2.81 -35.60
C ASP A 63 -15.91 -3.07 -36.26
N GLU A 64 -14.84 -3.16 -35.45
CA GLU A 64 -13.46 -3.31 -35.90
C GLU A 64 -13.22 -4.62 -36.69
N LYS A 65 -14.01 -5.68 -36.46
CA LYS A 65 -13.80 -7.00 -37.08
C LYS A 65 -14.75 -7.28 -38.24
N LYS A 66 -16.00 -6.84 -38.13
CA LYS A 66 -17.06 -7.10 -39.12
C LYS A 66 -17.42 -5.89 -39.97
N GLY A 67 -16.74 -4.77 -39.78
CA GLY A 67 -17.05 -3.47 -40.39
C GLY A 67 -18.27 -2.81 -39.73
N ARG A 68 -19.40 -3.53 -39.69
CA ARG A 68 -20.63 -3.08 -39.04
C ARG A 68 -21.45 -4.23 -38.45
N ILE A 69 -22.14 -3.98 -37.34
CA ILE A 69 -23.04 -4.94 -36.70
C ILE A 69 -24.42 -4.32 -36.53
N GLN A 70 -25.47 -5.03 -36.95
CA GLN A 70 -26.85 -4.61 -36.73
C GLN A 70 -27.24 -4.77 -35.25
N ARG A 71 -27.93 -3.77 -34.71
CA ARG A 71 -28.50 -3.78 -33.36
C ARG A 71 -29.97 -3.41 -33.42
N GLU A 72 -30.77 -4.01 -32.54
CA GLU A 72 -32.21 -3.79 -32.43
C GLU A 72 -32.64 -3.40 -31.01
N ARG A 73 -33.69 -2.59 -30.87
CA ARG A 73 -34.32 -2.18 -29.61
C ARG A 73 -35.84 -2.02 -29.78
N TYR A 74 -36.58 -1.98 -28.66
CA TYR A 74 -38.04 -1.91 -28.70
C TYR A 74 -38.55 -0.48 -28.93
N SER A 75 -37.77 0.53 -28.55
CA SER A 75 -38.11 1.94 -28.79
C SER A 75 -37.01 2.72 -29.49
N ARG A 76 -37.41 3.84 -30.11
CA ARG A 76 -36.47 4.81 -30.71
C ARG A 76 -35.52 5.39 -29.65
N ALA A 77 -36.03 5.68 -28.45
CA ALA A 77 -35.22 6.23 -27.37
C ALA A 77 -34.13 5.26 -26.91
N GLU A 78 -34.43 3.96 -26.83
CA GLU A 78 -33.46 2.93 -26.47
C GLU A 78 -32.36 2.76 -27.53
N ILE A 79 -32.71 2.82 -28.82
CA ILE A 79 -31.70 2.69 -29.87
C ILE A 79 -30.80 3.92 -29.96
N GLU A 80 -31.38 5.11 -29.77
CA GLU A 80 -30.61 6.36 -29.66
C GLU A 80 -29.68 6.32 -28.44
N SER A 81 -30.14 5.84 -27.28
CA SER A 81 -29.29 5.66 -26.09
C SER A 81 -28.11 4.73 -26.38
N LEU A 82 -28.35 3.61 -27.08
CA LEU A 82 -27.30 2.67 -27.46
C LEU A 82 -26.26 3.30 -28.40
N ILE A 83 -26.68 4.14 -29.35
CA ILE A 83 -25.76 4.88 -30.24
C ILE A 83 -24.94 5.90 -29.45
N ILE A 84 -25.61 6.66 -28.58
CA ILE A 84 -24.99 7.66 -27.70
C ILE A 84 -23.96 6.98 -26.80
N ASP A 85 -24.29 5.85 -26.19
CA ASP A 85 -23.38 5.11 -25.30
C ASP A 85 -22.17 4.56 -26.07
N TYR A 86 -22.38 4.09 -27.30
CA TYR A 86 -21.29 3.70 -28.19
C TYR A 86 -20.34 4.86 -28.45
N TRP A 87 -20.84 6.01 -28.92
CA TRP A 87 -19.99 7.16 -29.22
C TRP A 87 -19.38 7.81 -27.99
N LYS A 88 -20.09 7.83 -26.85
CA LYS A 88 -19.52 8.23 -25.56
C LYS A 88 -18.34 7.35 -25.17
N THR A 89 -18.46 6.03 -25.37
CA THR A 89 -17.36 5.09 -25.10
C THR A 89 -16.17 5.35 -26.03
N GLN A 90 -16.43 5.63 -27.32
CA GLN A 90 -15.38 5.96 -28.29
C GLN A 90 -14.70 7.30 -27.97
N MET A 91 -15.46 8.30 -27.56
CA MET A 91 -14.98 9.62 -27.16
C MET A 91 -14.44 9.65 -25.73
N GLU A 92 -14.57 8.56 -24.97
CA GLU A 92 -14.14 8.54 -23.59
C GLU A 92 -12.63 8.73 -23.52
N ASN A 93 -12.21 9.84 -22.94
CA ASN A 93 -10.81 10.17 -22.74
C ASN A 93 -10.66 10.72 -21.31
N PRO A 94 -10.61 9.83 -20.32
CA PRO A 94 -10.39 10.24 -18.95
C PRO A 94 -8.93 10.68 -18.76
N THR A 95 -8.66 11.39 -17.66
CA THR A 95 -7.28 11.65 -17.25
C THR A 95 -6.65 10.39 -16.69
N ILE A 96 -5.32 10.36 -16.64
CA ILE A 96 -4.57 9.26 -16.00
C ILE A 96 -5.01 9.08 -14.53
N ARG A 97 -5.26 10.18 -13.83
CA ARG A 97 -5.76 10.21 -12.44
C ARG A 97 -7.13 9.57 -12.31
N GLU A 98 -8.06 9.87 -13.22
CA GLU A 98 -9.40 9.26 -13.22
C GLU A 98 -9.31 7.74 -13.40
N VAL A 99 -8.49 7.26 -14.33
CA VAL A 99 -8.29 5.80 -14.55
C VAL A 99 -7.62 5.15 -13.35
N PHE A 100 -6.68 5.84 -12.69
CA PHE A 100 -6.03 5.35 -11.48
C PHE A 100 -7.02 5.21 -10.32
N SER A 101 -7.79 6.25 -10.02
CA SER A 101 -8.79 6.24 -8.95
C SER A 101 -9.79 5.12 -9.18
N GLU A 102 -10.36 5.04 -10.39
CA GLU A 102 -11.27 3.98 -10.77
C GLU A 102 -10.66 2.57 -10.59
N TRP A 103 -9.40 2.37 -11.00
CA TRP A 103 -8.71 1.10 -10.83
C TRP A 103 -8.52 0.73 -9.35
N ASN A 104 -8.06 1.68 -8.52
CA ASN A 104 -7.71 1.43 -7.14
C ASN A 104 -8.97 1.26 -6.27
N ASP A 105 -9.98 2.12 -6.45
CA ASP A 105 -11.26 2.10 -5.74
C ASP A 105 -12.02 0.80 -6.03
N ARG A 106 -12.12 0.44 -7.32
CA ARG A 106 -12.75 -0.83 -7.73
C ARG A 106 -12.10 -2.05 -7.07
N ARG A 107 -10.78 -2.06 -6.91
CA ARG A 107 -10.10 -3.19 -6.23
C ARG A 107 -10.41 -3.23 -4.74
N LEU A 108 -10.63 -2.08 -4.12
CA LEU A 108 -11.05 -2.00 -2.72
C LEU A 108 -12.49 -2.49 -2.55
N GLU A 109 -13.41 -2.00 -3.38
CA GLU A 109 -14.82 -2.43 -3.42
C GLU A 109 -14.96 -3.94 -3.61
N LEU A 110 -14.18 -4.50 -4.56
CA LEU A 110 -14.14 -5.94 -4.83
C LEU A 110 -13.37 -6.73 -3.76
N LYS A 111 -12.94 -6.10 -2.66
CA LYS A 111 -12.16 -6.70 -1.56
C LYS A 111 -10.88 -7.40 -2.03
N LYS A 112 -10.34 -7.03 -3.21
CA LYS A 112 -9.09 -7.55 -3.76
C LYS A 112 -7.86 -6.93 -3.10
N ILE A 113 -8.03 -5.76 -2.48
CA ILE A 113 -7.00 -5.10 -1.69
C ILE A 113 -7.57 -4.61 -0.38
N SER A 114 -6.69 -4.38 0.60
CA SER A 114 -7.05 -3.77 1.87
C SER A 114 -7.03 -2.24 1.80
N ASN A 115 -7.74 -1.56 2.71
CA ASN A 115 -7.67 -0.10 2.88
C ASN A 115 -6.22 0.42 2.99
N ALA A 116 -5.35 -0.30 3.69
CA ALA A 116 -3.93 0.05 3.81
C ALA A 116 -3.19 0.01 2.45
N THR A 117 -3.53 -0.96 1.60
CA THR A 117 -2.95 -1.11 0.26
C THR A 117 -3.49 -0.02 -0.67
N HIS A 118 -4.79 0.25 -0.62
CA HIS A 118 -5.45 1.32 -1.37
C HIS A 118 -4.80 2.67 -1.06
N LEU A 119 -4.69 3.03 0.21
CA LEU A 119 -4.05 4.27 0.67
C LEU A 119 -2.59 4.37 0.19
N ARG A 120 -1.83 3.28 0.31
CA ARG A 120 -0.44 3.25 -0.16
C ARG A 120 -0.35 3.53 -1.65
N ASN A 121 -1.25 2.96 -2.46
CA ASN A 121 -1.28 3.21 -3.89
C ASN A 121 -1.60 4.68 -4.18
N CYS A 122 -2.56 5.28 -3.46
CA CYS A 122 -2.88 6.72 -3.58
C CYS A 122 -1.68 7.60 -3.21
N GLN A 123 -0.96 7.26 -2.14
CA GLN A 123 0.25 8.00 -1.73
C GLN A 123 1.36 7.91 -2.78
N ILE A 124 1.57 6.73 -3.37
CA ILE A 124 2.54 6.56 -4.47
C ILE A 124 2.08 7.39 -5.67
N PHE A 125 0.82 7.29 -6.08
CA PHE A 125 0.31 8.03 -7.22
C PHE A 125 0.45 9.55 -7.01
N ASN A 126 -0.02 10.08 -5.89
CA ASN A 126 0.04 11.51 -5.60
C ASN A 126 1.48 12.04 -5.48
N ARG A 127 2.43 11.22 -5.02
CA ARG A 127 3.85 11.61 -4.92
C ARG A 127 4.51 11.78 -6.29
N HIS A 128 4.09 11.00 -7.28
CA HIS A 128 4.81 10.86 -8.55
C HIS A 128 4.08 11.49 -9.73
N TYR A 129 2.77 11.29 -9.82
CA TYR A 129 2.03 11.61 -11.04
C TYR A 129 1.77 13.10 -11.24
N GLY A 130 1.79 13.95 -10.19
CA GLY A 130 1.74 15.42 -10.34
C GLY A 130 0.80 15.91 -11.45
N GLU A 131 1.34 16.73 -12.37
CA GLU A 131 0.67 17.20 -13.60
C GLU A 131 0.52 16.10 -14.67
N PHE A 132 1.44 15.13 -14.73
CA PHE A 132 1.36 13.99 -15.64
C PHE A 132 0.06 13.20 -15.45
N GLY A 133 -0.43 13.09 -14.22
CA GLY A 133 -1.70 12.47 -13.87
C GLY A 133 -2.92 13.19 -14.42
N ASP A 134 -2.82 14.48 -14.73
CA ASP A 134 -3.92 15.30 -15.24
C ASP A 134 -4.01 15.25 -16.78
N ARG A 135 -2.98 14.68 -17.45
CA ARG A 135 -3.00 14.43 -18.88
C ARG A 135 -4.09 13.42 -19.25
N LYS A 136 -4.66 13.61 -20.44
CA LYS A 136 -5.65 12.74 -21.04
C LYS A 136 -5.02 11.46 -21.53
N ILE A 137 -5.48 10.30 -21.06
CA ILE A 137 -4.76 9.03 -21.23
C ILE A 137 -4.60 8.61 -22.71
N LYS A 138 -5.56 8.96 -23.59
CA LYS A 138 -5.44 8.68 -25.03
C LYS A 138 -4.41 9.56 -25.75
N ALA A 139 -3.97 10.65 -25.11
CA ALA A 139 -2.99 11.58 -25.66
C ALA A 139 -1.57 11.29 -25.18
N VAL A 140 -1.38 10.26 -24.35
CA VAL A 140 -0.08 9.88 -23.77
C VAL A 140 0.37 8.60 -24.45
N THR A 141 1.57 8.64 -25.05
CA THR A 141 2.18 7.53 -25.77
C THR A 141 2.85 6.54 -24.82
N GLU A 142 3.33 5.43 -25.36
CA GLU A 142 4.17 4.47 -24.61
C GLU A 142 5.48 5.13 -24.17
N GLU A 143 6.14 5.86 -25.08
CA GLU A 143 7.36 6.63 -24.83
C GLU A 143 7.18 7.66 -23.72
N ASP A 144 6.07 8.42 -23.72
CA ASP A 144 5.76 9.38 -22.65
C ASP A 144 5.72 8.71 -21.25
N PHE A 145 5.26 7.45 -21.17
CA PHE A 145 5.23 6.72 -19.90
C PHE A 145 6.61 6.17 -19.51
N CYS A 146 7.44 5.77 -20.48
CA CYS A 146 8.81 5.35 -20.23
C CYS A 146 9.63 6.52 -19.69
N GLU A 147 9.66 7.64 -20.41
CA GLU A 147 10.35 8.88 -20.00
C GLU A 147 9.89 9.31 -18.61
N PHE A 148 8.57 9.39 -18.38
CA PHE A 148 8.03 9.74 -17.07
C PHE A 148 8.55 8.83 -15.96
N LEU A 149 8.57 7.51 -16.17
CA LEU A 149 9.02 6.56 -15.14
C LEU A 149 10.52 6.69 -14.86
N GLU A 150 11.34 6.89 -15.89
CA GLU A 150 12.79 7.08 -15.79
C GLU A 150 13.13 8.39 -15.09
N GLU A 151 12.50 9.50 -15.48
CA GLU A 151 12.63 10.81 -14.83
C GLU A 151 12.29 10.73 -13.33
N GLN A 152 11.28 9.95 -12.94
CA GLN A 152 10.93 9.79 -11.52
C GLN A 152 12.06 9.19 -10.67
N ILE A 153 13.00 8.44 -11.27
CA ILE A 153 14.15 7.89 -10.54
C ILE A 153 15.06 9.02 -10.09
N ALA A 154 15.43 9.91 -11.02
CA ALA A 154 16.30 11.05 -10.76
C ALA A 154 15.59 12.12 -9.91
N ASP A 155 14.39 12.53 -10.30
CA ASP A 155 13.63 13.62 -9.64
C ASP A 155 13.32 13.36 -8.17
N LYS A 156 13.07 12.09 -7.81
CA LYS A 156 12.66 11.70 -6.46
C LYS A 156 13.74 10.91 -5.73
N ASP A 157 14.93 10.79 -6.31
CA ASP A 157 16.09 10.09 -5.74
C ASP A 157 15.68 8.69 -5.21
N LEU A 158 15.14 7.89 -6.13
CA LEU A 158 14.45 6.65 -5.78
C LEU A 158 15.41 5.51 -5.51
N THR A 159 15.02 4.69 -4.52
CA THR A 159 15.61 3.35 -4.37
C THR A 159 14.94 2.38 -5.34
N ALA A 160 15.63 1.30 -5.71
CA ALA A 160 15.06 0.24 -6.55
C ALA A 160 13.72 -0.29 -6.00
N LYS A 161 13.58 -0.37 -4.68
CA LYS A 161 12.33 -0.79 -4.04
C LYS A 161 11.21 0.24 -4.20
N ALA A 162 11.52 1.53 -4.09
CA ALA A 162 10.53 2.59 -4.29
C ALA A 162 10.05 2.61 -5.75
N PHE A 163 10.98 2.50 -6.71
CA PHE A 163 10.66 2.41 -8.13
C PHE A 163 9.83 1.16 -8.46
N SER A 164 10.17 -0.01 -7.90
CA SER A 164 9.37 -1.23 -8.05
C SER A 164 7.91 -1.06 -7.57
N ASN A 165 7.70 -0.30 -6.48
CA ASN A 165 6.34 0.03 -6.01
C ASN A 165 5.62 0.97 -6.97
N LEU A 166 6.31 1.96 -7.55
CA LEU A 166 5.76 2.84 -8.59
C LEU A 166 5.34 2.02 -9.82
N LYS A 167 6.24 1.18 -10.37
CA LYS A 167 5.94 0.25 -11.48
C LYS A 167 4.72 -0.62 -11.20
N THR A 168 4.54 -1.06 -9.96
CA THR A 168 3.36 -1.86 -9.57
C THR A 168 2.05 -1.08 -9.70
N VAL A 169 2.04 0.20 -9.30
CA VAL A 169 0.88 1.09 -9.44
C VAL A 169 0.63 1.41 -10.90
N THR A 170 1.66 1.81 -11.64
CA THR A 170 1.59 2.14 -13.07
C THR A 170 1.10 0.96 -13.89
N ARG A 171 1.65 -0.25 -13.68
CA ARG A 171 1.20 -1.48 -14.38
C ARG A 171 -0.27 -1.76 -14.12
N GLY A 172 -0.73 -1.56 -12.89
CA GLY A 172 -2.13 -1.76 -12.52
C GLY A 172 -3.08 -0.80 -13.24
N LEU A 173 -2.75 0.48 -13.21
CA LEU A 173 -3.42 1.56 -13.94
C LEU A 173 -3.48 1.25 -15.45
N LEU A 174 -2.35 0.94 -16.08
CA LEU A 174 -2.28 0.69 -17.52
C LEU A 174 -3.02 -0.58 -17.93
N LYS A 175 -3.00 -1.64 -17.12
CA LYS A 175 -3.84 -2.82 -17.34
C LYS A 175 -5.33 -2.47 -17.30
N ARG A 176 -5.75 -1.53 -16.44
CA ARG A 176 -7.13 -1.02 -16.44
C ARG A 176 -7.42 -0.24 -17.72
N ALA A 177 -6.53 0.67 -18.10
CA ALA A 177 -6.65 1.47 -19.32
C ALA A 177 -6.79 0.58 -20.58
N LYS A 178 -5.93 -0.43 -20.72
CA LYS A 178 -5.98 -1.39 -21.82
C LYS A 178 -7.29 -2.19 -21.82
N LYS A 179 -7.75 -2.65 -20.64
CA LYS A 179 -9.05 -3.33 -20.51
C LYS A 179 -10.24 -2.45 -20.93
N ARG A 180 -10.12 -1.13 -20.75
CA ARG A 180 -11.12 -0.14 -21.20
C ARG A 180 -10.91 0.32 -22.64
N LYS A 181 -9.94 -0.25 -23.37
CA LYS A 181 -9.56 0.16 -24.73
C LYS A 181 -9.19 1.65 -24.83
N LEU A 182 -8.62 2.21 -23.76
CA LEU A 182 -8.15 3.60 -23.72
C LEU A 182 -6.72 3.77 -24.27
N ILE A 183 -5.97 2.68 -24.35
CA ILE A 183 -4.62 2.61 -24.92
C ILE A 183 -4.53 1.39 -25.85
N SER A 184 -3.68 1.48 -26.87
CA SER A 184 -3.43 0.41 -27.84
C SER A 184 -2.12 -0.34 -27.58
N PHE A 185 -1.13 0.31 -26.95
CA PHE A 185 0.21 -0.24 -26.74
C PHE A 185 0.27 -1.40 -25.73
N ASN A 186 1.42 -2.06 -25.66
CA ASN A 186 1.62 -3.23 -24.84
C ASN A 186 2.21 -2.89 -23.47
N VAL A 187 1.36 -2.97 -22.45
CA VAL A 187 1.75 -2.64 -21.07
C VAL A 187 2.99 -3.38 -20.56
N GLU A 188 3.22 -4.64 -20.95
CA GLU A 188 4.42 -5.35 -20.46
C GLU A 188 5.68 -5.04 -21.27
N GLU A 189 5.54 -4.64 -22.53
CA GLU A 189 6.64 -4.24 -23.43
C GLU A 189 7.25 -2.92 -22.95
N LEU A 190 6.41 -1.92 -22.67
CA LEU A 190 6.78 -0.71 -21.93
C LEU A 190 7.71 -0.97 -20.74
N PHE A 191 7.40 -1.95 -19.87
CA PHE A 191 8.24 -2.22 -18.70
C PHE A 191 9.54 -2.99 -19.00
N GLN A 192 9.62 -3.64 -20.16
CA GLN A 192 10.83 -4.31 -20.65
C GLN A 192 11.77 -3.32 -21.35
N GLU A 193 11.21 -2.30 -21.99
CA GLU A 193 11.94 -1.25 -22.70
C GLU A 193 12.49 -0.14 -21.81
N LEU A 194 12.04 -0.05 -20.55
CA LEU A 194 12.58 0.92 -19.58
C LEU A 194 14.10 0.84 -19.49
N ASP A 195 14.78 1.94 -19.80
CA ASP A 195 16.22 2.06 -19.67
C ASP A 195 16.56 2.33 -18.20
N THR A 196 16.74 1.26 -17.44
CA THR A 196 17.06 1.34 -16.02
C THR A 196 18.14 0.35 -15.62
N SER A 197 19.15 0.87 -14.93
CA SER A 197 20.30 0.17 -14.39
C SER A 197 20.28 0.19 -12.86
N GLU A 198 20.96 -0.77 -12.22
CA GLU A 198 21.15 -0.77 -10.76
C GLU A 198 21.89 0.48 -10.25
N THR A 199 22.70 1.12 -11.09
CA THR A 199 23.45 2.34 -10.76
C THR A 199 22.58 3.57 -10.62
N ASP A 200 21.41 3.57 -11.24
CA ASP A 200 20.54 4.75 -11.32
C ASP A 200 19.77 4.95 -10.00
N PHE A 201 19.66 3.88 -9.20
CA PHE A 201 18.94 3.91 -7.95
C PHE A 201 19.82 4.35 -6.79
N ARG A 202 19.26 5.18 -5.91
CA ARG A 202 19.89 5.48 -4.63
C ARG A 202 20.12 4.20 -3.83
N LYS A 203 21.39 3.97 -3.49
CA LYS A 203 21.80 2.90 -2.59
C LYS A 203 21.57 3.33 -1.13
N VAL A 204 20.92 2.45 -0.37
CA VAL A 204 20.74 2.63 1.07
C VAL A 204 21.57 1.56 1.77
N ILE A 205 22.77 1.94 2.18
CA ILE A 205 23.66 1.08 2.96
C ILE A 205 23.28 1.24 4.43
N LYS A 206 23.10 0.12 5.12
CA LYS A 206 22.82 0.09 6.55
C LYS A 206 23.75 -0.90 7.22
N GLU A 207 24.42 -0.41 8.24
CA GLU A 207 25.31 -1.20 9.07
C GLU A 207 24.53 -2.17 9.95
N ASP A 208 25.15 -3.28 10.34
CA ASP A 208 24.51 -4.32 11.15
C ASP A 208 23.94 -3.78 12.47
N TYR A 209 24.66 -2.86 13.12
CA TYR A 209 24.23 -2.22 14.38
C TYR A 209 22.94 -1.37 14.22
N GLN A 210 22.54 -1.03 12.99
CA GLN A 210 21.28 -0.33 12.71
C GLN A 210 20.12 -1.31 12.46
N GLU A 211 20.43 -2.54 12.09
CA GLU A 211 19.47 -3.56 11.65
C GLU A 211 19.17 -4.61 12.72
N VAL A 212 20.11 -4.91 13.62
CA VAL A 212 19.96 -5.87 14.71
C VAL A 212 20.56 -5.33 16.01
N PHE A 213 20.01 -5.75 17.14
CA PHE A 213 20.69 -5.68 18.43
C PHE A 213 21.85 -6.66 18.46
N SER A 214 23.05 -6.18 18.75
CA SER A 214 24.25 -7.00 18.89
C SER A 214 24.19 -7.91 20.14
N GLU A 215 25.17 -8.79 20.27
CA GLU A 215 25.37 -9.62 21.47
C GLU A 215 25.60 -8.79 22.75
N GLU A 216 26.13 -7.57 22.61
CA GLU A 216 26.36 -6.64 23.71
C GLU A 216 25.13 -5.74 23.98
N GLU A 217 24.43 -5.29 22.94
CA GLU A 217 23.28 -4.39 23.07
C GLU A 217 22.03 -5.08 23.62
N MET A 218 21.79 -6.34 23.22
CA MET A 218 20.56 -7.06 23.59
C MET A 218 20.45 -7.29 25.10
N PRO A 219 21.48 -7.80 25.81
CA PRO A 219 21.44 -7.94 27.27
C PRO A 219 21.18 -6.61 27.98
N VAL A 220 21.84 -5.52 27.55
CA VAL A 220 21.66 -4.19 28.13
C VAL A 220 20.20 -3.72 27.98
N MET A 221 19.62 -3.86 26.78
CA MET A 221 18.21 -3.52 26.54
C MET A 221 17.26 -4.40 27.38
N VAL A 222 17.48 -5.71 27.43
CA VAL A 222 16.61 -6.64 28.19
C VAL A 222 16.67 -6.33 29.69
N ASN A 223 17.84 -6.07 30.25
CA ASN A 223 18.00 -5.70 31.65
C ASN A 223 17.31 -4.36 31.96
N TYR A 224 17.53 -3.33 31.12
CA TYR A 224 16.84 -2.05 31.26
C TYR A 224 15.31 -2.22 31.26
N LEU A 225 14.76 -3.07 30.40
CA LEU A 225 13.32 -3.34 30.35
C LEU A 225 12.82 -4.06 31.60
N LYS A 226 13.59 -5.03 32.15
CA LYS A 226 13.27 -5.76 33.39
C LYS A 226 13.28 -4.84 34.62
N GLU A 227 14.15 -3.85 34.66
CA GLU A 227 14.22 -2.85 35.75
C GLU A 227 13.11 -1.80 35.66
N ASN A 228 12.56 -1.58 34.45
CA ASN A 228 11.58 -0.53 34.17
C ASN A 228 10.25 -1.11 33.70
N LEU A 229 9.67 -2.08 34.43
CA LEU A 229 8.46 -2.77 33.98
C LEU A 229 7.24 -1.84 33.91
N ASP A 230 6.69 -1.72 32.70
CA ASP A 230 5.35 -1.20 32.44
C ASP A 230 4.74 -1.98 31.26
N ALA A 231 3.46 -1.76 30.94
CA ALA A 231 2.78 -2.49 29.87
C ALA A 231 3.52 -2.39 28.51
N LYS A 232 4.19 -1.27 28.21
CA LYS A 232 4.94 -1.12 26.94
C LYS A 232 6.24 -1.90 26.98
N ASN A 233 6.97 -1.83 28.08
CA ASN A 233 8.25 -2.52 28.25
C ASN A 233 8.06 -4.04 28.35
N ILE A 234 6.98 -4.51 28.99
CA ILE A 234 6.55 -5.92 28.95
C ILE A 234 6.28 -6.37 27.51
N GLY A 235 5.59 -5.54 26.72
CA GLY A 235 5.35 -5.83 25.31
C GLY A 235 6.64 -5.93 24.49
N ILE A 236 7.62 -5.04 24.74
CA ILE A 236 8.94 -5.07 24.09
C ILE A 236 9.73 -6.33 24.52
N LEU A 237 9.70 -6.70 25.80
CA LEU A 237 10.32 -7.95 26.28
C LEU A 237 9.73 -9.18 25.58
N LEU A 238 8.40 -9.23 25.43
CA LEU A 238 7.74 -10.32 24.72
C LEU A 238 8.21 -10.40 23.26
N MET A 239 8.46 -9.25 22.61
CA MET A 239 9.03 -9.22 21.27
C MET A 239 10.44 -9.78 21.20
N PHE A 240 11.30 -9.50 22.19
CA PHE A 240 12.64 -10.10 22.25
C PHE A 240 12.59 -11.60 22.49
N ALA A 241 11.70 -12.07 23.36
CA ALA A 241 11.57 -13.48 23.71
C ALA A 241 10.97 -14.35 22.59
N THR A 242 10.11 -13.77 21.74
CA THR A 242 9.30 -14.56 20.79
C THR A 242 9.31 -14.09 19.35
N GLY A 243 9.93 -12.95 19.06
CA GLY A 243 9.94 -12.37 17.72
C GLY A 243 8.56 -11.98 17.18
N ILE A 244 7.51 -11.91 18.00
CA ILE A 244 6.16 -11.52 17.57
C ILE A 244 6.16 -10.18 16.81
N ARG A 245 5.33 -10.04 15.76
CA ARG A 245 5.22 -8.74 15.07
C ARG A 245 4.51 -7.74 15.97
N VAL A 246 4.96 -6.48 15.96
CA VAL A 246 4.35 -5.41 16.79
C VAL A 246 2.84 -5.24 16.56
N GLY A 247 2.35 -5.47 15.33
CA GLY A 247 0.91 -5.43 15.03
C GLY A 247 0.12 -6.60 15.61
N GLU A 248 0.74 -7.77 15.76
CA GLU A 248 0.17 -8.94 16.43
C GLU A 248 0.18 -8.71 17.96
N LEU A 249 1.29 -8.19 18.50
CA LEU A 249 1.45 -7.86 19.92
C LEU A 249 0.31 -6.98 20.45
N VAL A 250 0.05 -5.84 19.80
CA VAL A 250 -0.97 -4.88 20.25
C VAL A 250 -2.41 -5.34 20.00
N ALA A 251 -2.60 -6.53 19.41
CA ALA A 251 -3.88 -7.16 19.17
C ALA A 251 -4.09 -8.43 20.02
N LEU A 252 -3.14 -8.76 20.92
CA LEU A 252 -3.27 -9.89 21.83
C LEU A 252 -4.40 -9.65 22.85
N LYS A 253 -5.20 -10.69 23.05
CA LYS A 253 -6.28 -10.79 24.03
C LYS A 253 -5.89 -11.84 25.08
N HIS A 254 -6.58 -11.88 26.22
CA HIS A 254 -6.24 -12.83 27.29
C HIS A 254 -6.58 -14.29 26.94
N ASP A 255 -7.60 -14.52 26.12
CA ASP A 255 -8.13 -15.85 25.72
C ASP A 255 -7.14 -16.70 24.92
N VAL A 256 -6.06 -16.10 24.39
CA VAL A 256 -5.10 -16.82 23.55
C VAL A 256 -3.90 -17.42 24.30
N PHE A 257 -3.73 -17.11 25.59
CA PHE A 257 -2.58 -17.58 26.37
C PHE A 257 -2.87 -18.92 27.05
N ASP A 258 -1.95 -19.88 26.87
CA ASP A 258 -2.00 -21.20 27.47
C ASP A 258 -0.59 -21.63 27.91
N GLY A 259 -0.38 -21.74 29.23
CA GLY A 259 0.94 -21.94 29.81
C GLY A 259 1.99 -20.93 29.32
N ASN A 260 3.12 -21.43 28.82
CA ASN A 260 4.21 -20.67 28.18
C ASN A 260 3.99 -20.49 26.67
N THR A 261 2.75 -20.54 26.20
CA THR A 261 2.43 -20.34 24.78
C THR A 261 1.29 -19.36 24.58
N PHE A 262 1.20 -18.80 23.38
CA PHE A 262 0.02 -18.03 22.98
C PHE A 262 -0.27 -18.16 21.49
N LYS A 263 -1.57 -18.07 21.15
CA LYS A 263 -2.04 -18.17 19.77
C LYS A 263 -2.13 -16.79 19.12
N ILE A 264 -1.45 -16.60 17.99
CA ILE A 264 -1.62 -15.40 17.18
C ILE A 264 -2.77 -15.63 16.22
N ARG A 265 -3.79 -14.76 16.32
CA ARG A 265 -4.97 -14.80 15.45
C ARG A 265 -5.26 -13.45 14.81
N ARG A 266 -4.72 -12.37 15.35
CA ARG A 266 -5.13 -11.01 15.03
C ARG A 266 -3.93 -10.14 14.72
N THR A 267 -4.17 -9.08 13.95
CA THR A 267 -3.13 -8.08 13.69
C THR A 267 -3.74 -6.69 13.51
N GLU A 268 -3.06 -5.68 14.05
CA GLU A 268 -3.38 -4.29 13.80
C GLU A 268 -3.07 -3.92 12.34
N THR A 269 -4.02 -3.25 11.70
CA THR A 269 -3.85 -2.60 10.41
C THR A 269 -4.15 -1.11 10.54
N ARG A 270 -3.35 -0.31 9.83
CA ARG A 270 -3.53 1.14 9.76
C ARG A 270 -4.25 1.50 8.46
N TYR A 271 -5.28 2.32 8.55
CA TYR A 271 -5.99 2.89 7.41
C TYR A 271 -6.26 4.38 7.65
N MET A 272 -6.68 5.10 6.61
CA MET A 272 -7.14 6.48 6.76
C MET A 272 -8.62 6.45 7.14
N GLY A 273 -9.00 7.08 8.24
CA GLY A 273 -10.38 7.31 8.61
C GLY A 273 -11.03 8.36 7.70
N GLU A 274 -12.36 8.42 7.73
CA GLU A 274 -13.14 9.41 6.98
C GLU A 274 -12.81 10.86 7.38
N ASP A 275 -12.29 11.05 8.60
CA ASP A 275 -11.82 12.32 9.15
C ASP A 275 -10.42 12.74 8.66
N GLY A 276 -9.81 11.98 7.75
CA GLY A 276 -8.46 12.22 7.24
C GLY A 276 -7.35 11.89 8.26
N LYS A 277 -7.67 11.26 9.40
CA LYS A 277 -6.69 10.82 10.39
C LYS A 277 -6.39 9.33 10.25
N TYR A 278 -5.21 8.92 10.69
CA TYR A 278 -4.88 7.49 10.72
C TYR A 278 -5.71 6.78 11.79
N ALA A 279 -6.55 5.85 11.35
CA ALA A 279 -7.29 4.92 12.19
C ALA A 279 -6.55 3.57 12.26
N TYR A 280 -6.70 2.89 13.40
CA TYR A 280 -6.07 1.61 13.69
C TYR A 280 -7.16 0.58 13.99
N ALA A 281 -7.36 -0.38 13.10
CA ALA A 281 -8.32 -1.47 13.28
C ALA A 281 -7.59 -2.79 13.48
N VAL A 282 -8.17 -3.65 14.31
CA VAL A 282 -7.75 -5.04 14.45
C VAL A 282 -8.46 -5.86 13.39
N LYS A 283 -7.71 -6.65 12.63
CA LYS A 283 -8.28 -7.70 11.79
C LYS A 283 -8.34 -8.99 12.58
N GLU A 284 -9.50 -9.64 12.54
CA GLU A 284 -9.74 -10.92 13.22
C GLU A 284 -8.94 -12.09 12.64
N PHE A 285 -8.35 -11.92 11.45
CA PHE A 285 -7.47 -12.91 10.82
C PHE A 285 -6.21 -12.26 10.22
N PRO A 286 -5.04 -12.92 10.28
CA PRO A 286 -3.82 -12.45 9.64
C PRO A 286 -3.93 -12.55 8.11
N LYS A 287 -3.01 -11.91 7.38
CA LYS A 287 -3.05 -11.87 5.90
C LYS A 287 -2.77 -13.22 5.22
N SER A 288 -2.16 -14.16 5.92
CA SER A 288 -1.81 -15.50 5.43
C SER A 288 -2.15 -16.53 6.52
N GLU A 289 -2.41 -17.77 6.10
CA GLU A 289 -2.64 -18.90 7.02
C GLU A 289 -1.47 -19.10 7.98
N ALA A 290 -0.23 -18.94 7.50
CA ALA A 290 0.99 -18.94 8.32
C ALA A 290 1.02 -17.86 9.43
N GLY A 291 0.15 -16.86 9.37
CA GLY A 291 0.00 -15.88 10.43
C GLY A 291 -0.75 -16.44 11.65
N VAL A 292 -1.57 -17.49 11.49
CA VAL A 292 -2.25 -18.18 12.59
C VAL A 292 -1.33 -19.26 13.13
N ARG A 293 -0.78 -19.03 14.33
CA ARG A 293 0.27 -19.89 14.88
C ARG A 293 0.26 -19.90 16.40
N THR A 294 0.80 -20.95 16.97
CA THR A 294 1.14 -21.01 18.40
C THR A 294 2.60 -20.59 18.57
N VAL A 295 2.81 -19.54 19.35
CA VAL A 295 4.14 -19.04 19.66
C VAL A 295 4.55 -19.56 21.04
N VAL A 296 5.79 -20.04 21.13
CA VAL A 296 6.36 -20.57 22.37
C VAL A 296 7.19 -19.48 23.04
N ILE A 297 7.01 -19.33 24.35
CA ILE A 297 7.80 -18.45 25.20
C ILE A 297 8.85 -19.34 25.90
N PRO A 298 10.14 -18.98 25.87
CA PRO A 298 11.17 -19.73 26.59
C PRO A 298 10.89 -19.78 28.10
N ASP A 299 11.26 -20.87 28.76
CA ASP A 299 10.91 -21.10 30.18
C ASP A 299 11.45 -20.03 31.13
N ASP A 300 12.63 -19.49 30.86
CA ASP A 300 13.20 -18.35 31.62
C ASP A 300 12.36 -17.06 31.52
N TYR A 301 11.43 -16.99 30.57
CA TYR A 301 10.45 -15.92 30.40
C TYR A 301 9.03 -16.34 30.82
N ALA A 302 8.83 -17.50 31.46
CA ALA A 302 7.50 -17.94 31.94
C ALA A 302 6.82 -16.91 32.85
N TRP A 303 7.60 -16.23 33.69
CA TRP A 303 7.12 -15.14 34.56
C TRP A 303 6.47 -13.99 33.77
N LEU A 304 6.87 -13.80 32.49
CA LEU A 304 6.32 -12.77 31.61
C LEU A 304 4.84 -13.06 31.29
N CYS A 305 4.46 -14.32 31.10
CA CYS A 305 3.05 -14.72 30.92
C CYS A 305 2.21 -14.31 32.13
N SER A 306 2.70 -14.57 33.34
CA SER A 306 2.00 -14.20 34.58
C SER A 306 1.82 -12.69 34.68
N ARG A 307 2.86 -11.90 34.36
CA ARG A 307 2.77 -10.44 34.31
C ARG A 307 1.81 -9.94 33.25
N ILE A 308 1.81 -10.56 32.08
CA ILE A 308 0.90 -10.25 30.96
C ILE A 308 -0.56 -10.48 31.36
N LYS A 309 -0.89 -11.60 32.02
CA LYS A 309 -2.25 -11.89 32.50
C LYS A 309 -2.74 -10.87 33.54
N MET A 310 -1.82 -10.27 34.31
CA MET A 310 -2.14 -9.18 35.23
C MET A 310 -2.34 -7.83 34.54
N LEU A 311 -1.91 -7.66 33.29
CA LEU A 311 -2.16 -6.42 32.54
C LEU A 311 -3.61 -6.40 32.07
N ASN A 312 -4.38 -5.43 32.58
CA ASN A 312 -5.77 -5.21 32.17
C ASN A 312 -6.62 -6.49 32.21
N PRO A 313 -6.73 -7.17 33.37
CA PRO A 313 -7.26 -8.53 33.48
C PRO A 313 -8.74 -8.64 33.06
N PHE A 314 -9.50 -7.55 33.15
CA PHE A 314 -10.92 -7.50 32.81
C PHE A 314 -11.19 -6.87 31.44
N GLY A 315 -10.16 -6.43 30.72
CA GLY A 315 -10.31 -5.80 29.42
C GLY A 315 -10.13 -6.76 28.26
N GLU A 316 -10.64 -6.37 27.10
CA GLU A 316 -10.58 -7.18 25.89
C GLU A 316 -9.14 -7.42 25.40
N TYR A 317 -8.30 -6.39 25.46
CA TYR A 317 -6.91 -6.42 24.99
C TYR A 317 -5.93 -6.36 26.16
N VAL A 318 -4.84 -7.12 26.04
CA VAL A 318 -3.76 -7.15 27.03
C VAL A 318 -3.06 -5.79 27.15
N PHE A 319 -2.68 -5.22 26.01
CA PHE A 319 -1.86 -4.01 25.96
C PHE A 319 -2.73 -2.76 25.77
N VAL A 320 -3.04 -2.08 26.86
CA VAL A 320 -3.81 -0.81 26.88
C VAL A 320 -3.02 0.33 27.50
N ASP A 321 -3.35 1.57 27.12
CA ASP A 321 -2.81 2.75 27.77
C ASP A 321 -3.45 3.02 29.15
N LYS A 322 -3.03 4.11 29.80
CA LYS A 322 -3.54 4.48 31.14
C LYS A 322 -5.04 4.79 31.16
N ALA A 323 -5.64 5.09 30.01
CA ALA A 323 -7.07 5.35 29.87
C ALA A 323 -7.86 4.08 29.50
N GLY A 324 -7.22 2.91 29.48
CA GLY A 324 -7.84 1.63 29.10
C GLY A 324 -8.01 1.45 27.60
N LYS A 325 -7.50 2.38 26.77
CA LYS A 325 -7.60 2.27 25.31
C LYS A 325 -6.48 1.38 24.78
N ARG A 326 -6.81 0.49 23.84
CA ARG A 326 -5.84 -0.40 23.17
C ARG A 326 -4.63 0.39 22.67
N MET A 327 -3.43 -0.05 23.03
CA MET A 327 -2.19 0.53 22.53
C MET A 327 -2.10 0.32 21.01
N THR A 328 -1.46 1.27 20.32
CA THR A 328 -1.16 1.13 18.90
C THR A 328 0.28 0.70 18.69
N THR A 329 0.59 0.17 17.50
CA THR A 329 1.97 -0.11 17.08
C THR A 329 2.90 1.10 17.25
N ASN A 330 2.37 2.32 17.10
CA ASN A 330 3.12 3.55 17.27
C ASN A 330 3.52 3.82 18.73
N CYS A 331 2.70 3.42 19.70
CA CYS A 331 3.01 3.53 21.13
C CYS A 331 4.25 2.71 21.49
N ILE A 332 4.30 1.46 21.01
CA ILE A 332 5.44 0.55 21.24
C ILE A 332 6.68 1.04 20.49
N ARG A 333 6.54 1.44 19.22
CA ARG A 333 7.65 2.02 18.44
C ARG A 333 8.28 3.21 19.16
N ARG A 334 7.48 4.21 19.54
CA ARG A 334 7.98 5.41 20.24
C ARG A 334 8.62 5.07 21.58
N ARG A 335 8.09 4.08 22.31
CA ARG A 335 8.70 3.63 23.56
C ARG A 335 10.07 2.99 23.32
N LEU A 336 10.17 2.09 22.35
CA LEU A 336 11.44 1.43 22.01
C LEU A 336 12.50 2.46 21.61
N GLU A 337 12.15 3.42 20.76
CA GLU A 337 13.06 4.49 20.34
C GLU A 337 13.57 5.32 21.53
N LYS A 338 12.69 5.65 22.48
CA LYS A 338 13.10 6.32 23.72
C LYS A 338 14.01 5.45 24.59
N ASN A 339 13.73 4.16 24.70
CA ASN A 339 14.57 3.25 25.48
C ASN A 339 15.97 3.13 24.84
N CYS A 340 16.06 3.01 23.51
CA CYS A 340 17.34 3.01 22.80
C CYS A 340 18.18 4.25 23.12
N LEU A 341 17.57 5.44 23.06
CA LEU A 341 18.24 6.71 23.37
C LEU A 341 18.71 6.77 24.84
N LYS A 342 17.91 6.26 25.79
CA LYS A 342 18.25 6.27 27.21
C LYS A 342 19.45 5.38 27.55
N ILE A 343 19.58 4.25 26.89
CA ILE A 343 20.70 3.32 27.12
C ILE A 343 21.89 3.59 26.19
N GLY A 344 21.85 4.68 25.42
CA GLY A 344 22.98 5.10 24.57
C GLY A 344 23.20 4.28 23.31
N ILE A 345 22.19 3.55 22.80
CA ILE A 345 22.33 2.74 21.58
C ILE A 345 21.59 3.35 20.38
N TYR A 346 21.95 2.90 19.18
CA TYR A 346 21.30 3.35 17.95
C TYR A 346 19.79 3.08 17.98
N LYS A 347 19.00 4.05 17.49
CA LYS A 347 17.54 3.96 17.44
C LYS A 347 17.09 2.82 16.54
N LYS A 348 16.45 1.80 17.14
CA LYS A 348 15.93 0.62 16.45
C LYS A 348 14.40 0.58 16.48
N SER A 349 13.80 0.07 15.41
CA SER A 349 12.35 -0.14 15.32
C SER A 349 11.94 -1.54 15.83
N PRO A 350 10.66 -1.78 16.14
CA PRO A 350 10.22 -3.11 16.61
C PRO A 350 10.52 -4.25 15.62
N HIS A 351 10.58 -3.97 14.32
CA HIS A 351 10.99 -4.98 13.34
C HIS A 351 12.47 -5.38 13.47
N LYS A 352 13.33 -4.54 14.05
CA LYS A 352 14.74 -4.88 14.32
C LYS A 352 14.88 -5.89 15.44
N ILE A 353 14.03 -5.82 16.47
CA ILE A 353 13.92 -6.86 17.50
C ILE A 353 13.61 -8.21 16.85
N ARG A 354 12.65 -8.21 15.93
CA ARG A 354 12.28 -9.43 15.20
C ARG A 354 13.38 -9.92 14.26
N LYS A 355 14.13 -9.01 13.62
CA LYS A 355 15.38 -9.33 12.91
C LYS A 355 16.34 -10.07 13.81
N THR A 356 16.72 -9.44 14.92
CA THR A 356 17.56 -10.03 15.96
C THR A 356 17.09 -11.40 16.40
N TYR A 357 15.80 -11.59 16.66
CA TYR A 357 15.25 -12.90 17.03
C TYR A 357 15.46 -13.96 15.94
N GLY A 358 15.12 -13.64 14.69
CA GLY A 358 15.36 -14.55 13.57
C GLY A 358 16.84 -14.86 13.36
N THR A 359 17.71 -13.87 13.53
CA THR A 359 19.17 -14.07 13.49
C THR A 359 19.63 -15.06 14.56
N ILE A 360 19.18 -14.92 15.82
CA ILE A 360 19.55 -15.84 16.91
C ILE A 360 19.17 -17.27 16.55
N LEU A 361 17.94 -17.49 16.08
CA LEU A 361 17.48 -18.85 15.76
C LEU A 361 18.32 -19.47 14.63
N LEU A 362 18.67 -18.69 13.60
CA LEU A 362 19.55 -19.13 12.52
C LEU A 362 20.96 -19.43 13.02
N ASP A 363 21.54 -18.55 13.85
CA ASP A 363 22.89 -18.72 14.41
C ASP A 363 22.98 -19.98 15.31
N HIS A 364 21.87 -20.40 15.92
CA HIS A 364 21.77 -21.63 16.71
C HIS A 364 21.36 -22.87 15.90
N ASN A 365 21.33 -22.80 14.57
CA ASN A 365 20.95 -23.90 13.67
C ASN A 365 19.57 -24.52 14.02
N VAL A 366 18.63 -23.68 14.46
CA VAL A 366 17.27 -24.13 14.71
C VAL A 366 16.62 -24.49 13.37
N ASP A 367 15.83 -25.58 13.36
CA ASP A 367 15.17 -26.05 12.15
C ASP A 367 14.37 -24.95 11.44
N ASN A 368 14.58 -24.81 10.13
CA ASN A 368 13.99 -23.75 9.31
C ASN A 368 12.45 -23.75 9.36
N ARG A 369 11.81 -24.92 9.45
CA ARG A 369 10.35 -25.01 9.57
C ARG A 369 9.89 -24.47 10.92
N PHE A 370 10.60 -24.80 12.00
CA PHE A 370 10.31 -24.23 13.31
C PHE A 370 10.48 -22.70 13.34
N ILE A 371 11.54 -22.16 12.71
CA ILE A 371 11.73 -20.71 12.58
C ILE A 371 10.57 -20.06 11.82
N MET A 372 10.20 -20.62 10.67
CA MET A 372 9.07 -20.14 9.88
C MET A 372 7.76 -20.17 10.67
N GLU A 373 7.51 -21.23 11.43
CA GLU A 373 6.36 -21.38 12.29
C GLU A 373 6.36 -20.33 13.40
N GLN A 374 7.41 -20.17 14.21
CA GLN A 374 7.48 -19.16 15.29
C GLN A 374 7.36 -17.73 14.77
N MET A 375 8.01 -17.43 13.65
CA MET A 375 7.96 -16.11 13.04
C MET A 375 6.62 -15.91 12.30
N GLY A 376 5.99 -16.94 11.77
CA GLY A 376 4.84 -16.83 10.86
C GLY A 376 5.26 -16.25 9.51
N HIS A 377 6.34 -16.77 8.93
CA HIS A 377 6.76 -16.53 7.55
C HIS A 377 6.27 -17.68 6.66
N THR A 378 5.88 -17.38 5.42
CA THR A 378 5.51 -18.40 4.42
C THR A 378 6.73 -18.96 3.69
N ASP A 379 7.89 -18.32 3.85
CA ASP A 379 9.12 -18.63 3.13
C ASP A 379 10.32 -18.30 4.04
N ILE A 380 11.25 -19.26 4.14
CA ILE A 380 12.49 -19.13 4.90
C ILE A 380 13.44 -18.11 4.27
N MET A 381 13.38 -17.92 2.95
CA MET A 381 14.17 -16.90 2.25
C MET A 381 13.87 -15.49 2.78
N CYS A 382 12.66 -15.28 3.31
CA CYS A 382 12.34 -14.05 4.01
C CYS A 382 13.23 -13.89 5.24
N THR A 383 13.39 -14.94 6.05
CA THR A 383 14.25 -14.97 7.23
C THR A 383 15.73 -14.87 6.85
N GLU A 384 16.23 -15.72 5.96
CA GLU A 384 17.65 -15.75 5.59
C GLU A 384 18.11 -14.43 4.96
N ASN A 385 17.43 -13.94 3.90
CA ASN A 385 17.89 -12.75 3.19
C ASN A 385 17.64 -11.44 3.96
N HIS A 386 16.56 -11.36 4.75
CA HIS A 386 16.17 -10.11 5.42
C HIS A 386 16.50 -10.04 6.91
N TYR A 387 16.73 -11.17 7.57
CA TYR A 387 16.92 -11.26 9.03
C TYR A 387 18.31 -11.76 9.41
N HIS A 388 19.00 -12.57 8.60
CA HIS A 388 20.37 -12.99 8.94
C HIS A 388 21.34 -11.80 8.79
N ARG A 389 21.96 -11.41 9.90
CA ARG A 389 22.92 -10.30 10.02
C ARG A 389 23.96 -10.68 11.03
N ASN A 390 25.18 -10.16 10.90
CA ASN A 390 26.21 -10.49 11.88
C ASN A 390 26.00 -9.65 13.15
N ARG A 391 25.72 -10.32 14.27
CA ARG A 391 25.50 -9.67 15.57
C ARG A 391 26.77 -9.48 16.40
N ARG A 392 27.88 -10.08 16.00
CA ARG A 392 29.14 -10.03 16.74
C ARG A 392 29.71 -8.62 16.67
N SER A 393 30.26 -8.14 17.78
CA SER A 393 31.00 -6.88 17.80
C SER A 393 32.27 -6.98 16.94
N ILE A 394 32.83 -5.82 16.60
CA ILE A 394 34.09 -5.77 15.84
C ILE A 394 35.19 -6.48 16.62
N ASP A 395 35.24 -6.30 17.94
CA ASP A 395 36.23 -6.97 18.80
C ASP A 395 36.09 -8.49 18.77
N ALA A 396 34.86 -9.01 18.84
CA ALA A 396 34.62 -10.44 18.70
C ALA A 396 35.02 -10.97 17.31
N LYS A 397 34.75 -10.22 16.23
CA LYS A 397 35.19 -10.57 14.87
C LYS A 397 36.71 -10.58 14.77
N THR A 398 37.37 -9.56 15.31
CA THR A 398 38.84 -9.45 15.36
C THR A 398 39.43 -10.63 16.09
N GLN A 399 38.92 -10.97 17.29
CA GLN A 399 39.42 -12.09 18.07
C GLN A 399 39.28 -13.43 17.33
N ILE A 400 38.16 -13.66 16.64
CA ILE A 400 37.95 -14.87 15.83
C ILE A 400 39.02 -14.94 14.74
N ILE A 401 39.22 -13.85 13.98
CA ILE A 401 40.21 -13.82 12.88
C ILE A 401 41.63 -13.97 13.43
N SER A 402 41.97 -13.30 14.54
CA SER A 402 43.29 -13.38 15.18
C SER A 402 43.60 -14.76 15.77
N ASN A 403 42.59 -15.56 16.09
CA ASN A 403 42.75 -16.92 16.58
C ASN A 403 42.93 -17.96 15.44
N ILE A 404 42.79 -17.57 14.18
CA ILE A 404 43.03 -18.46 13.03
C ILE A 404 44.54 -18.57 12.81
N PRO A 405 45.15 -19.76 12.99
CA PRO A 405 46.61 -19.94 12.92
C PRO A 405 47.23 -19.43 11.61
N GLU A 406 46.52 -19.53 10.49
CA GLU A 406 46.96 -19.11 9.16
C GLU A 406 47.04 -17.59 8.99
N PHE A 407 46.32 -16.81 9.82
CA PHE A 407 46.33 -15.35 9.79
C PHE A 407 47.22 -14.73 10.87
N GLN A 408 47.86 -15.55 11.70
CA GLN A 408 48.86 -15.09 12.65
C GLN A 408 50.16 -14.80 11.90
N ALA A 409 50.48 -13.51 11.73
CA ALA A 409 51.79 -13.09 11.24
C ALA A 409 52.85 -13.55 12.25
N LYS A 410 53.62 -14.57 11.89
CA LYS A 410 54.73 -15.10 12.69
C LYS A 410 55.92 -14.16 12.73
#